data_AF-M2M7X6-F1
#
_entry.id   AF-M2M7X6-F1
#
_cell.length_a   1.000
_cell.length_b   1.000
_cell.length_c   1.000
_cell.angle_alpha   90.00
_cell.angle_beta   90.00
_cell.angle_gamma   90.00
#
_symmetry.space_group_name_H-M   'P 1'
#
loop_
_entity.id
_entity.type
_entity.pdbx_description
1 polymer ?
#
loop_
_entity_poly.entity_id
_entity_poly.type
_entity_poly.pdbx_seq_one_letter_code
_entity_poly.pdbx_strand_id
1 'polypeptide(L)'
;DISALGHRELDQHRELRDLVRLAAWEMPLLSTLQKPFTPPQRAQTPLRWRYTTYMGEQHPAQAKVVVEFRPKDLVELNEKQREKLLKLVGSRWDPLRGVVRMSSEGFETQAQNKRYLGDVIASLIAEATDPNADSFEDIPLDTRHVKRKPQYPFPPHWLLTEARKKELEGLRREQLLEEGGKVEKNLLVSGEAAIEE
;
A
#
# COMPACT_ATOMS: atom_id res chain seq x y z
N ASP A 1 -37.42 35.14 -25.62
CA ASP A 1 -36.04 34.89 -25.17
C ASP A 1 -36.07 34.53 -23.69
N ILE A 2 -35.25 33.58 -23.24
CA ILE A 2 -35.16 33.19 -21.83
C ILE A 2 -34.08 34.01 -21.11
N SER A 3 -34.05 33.98 -19.78
CA SER A 3 -33.02 34.69 -19.01
C SER A 3 -31.63 34.11 -19.28
N ALA A 4 -30.58 34.90 -19.01
CA ALA A 4 -29.20 34.44 -19.15
C ALA A 4 -28.89 33.18 -18.29
N LEU A 5 -29.55 33.04 -17.14
CA LEU A 5 -29.45 31.82 -16.32
C LEU A 5 -30.14 30.63 -17.02
N GLY A 6 -31.31 30.85 -17.63
CA GLY A 6 -31.99 29.81 -18.40
C GLY A 6 -31.20 29.34 -19.62
N HIS A 7 -30.50 30.25 -20.32
CA HIS A 7 -29.59 29.85 -21.40
C HIS A 7 -28.43 28.98 -20.91
N ARG A 8 -27.86 29.28 -19.73
CA ARG A 8 -26.80 28.44 -19.14
C ARG A 8 -27.28 27.03 -18.81
N GLU A 9 -28.47 26.90 -18.23
CA GLU A 9 -29.07 25.57 -17.97
C GLU A 9 -29.32 24.81 -19.27
N LEU A 10 -29.79 25.51 -20.29
CA LEU A 10 -30.04 24.92 -21.61
C LEU A 10 -28.73 24.44 -22.25
N ASP A 11 -27.64 25.21 -22.14
CA ASP A 11 -26.32 24.81 -22.64
C ASP A 11 -25.75 23.60 -21.89
N GLN A 12 -25.87 23.56 -20.56
CA GLN A 12 -25.51 22.36 -19.78
C GLN A 12 -26.27 21.11 -20.24
N HIS A 13 -27.56 21.26 -20.55
CA HIS A 13 -28.35 20.15 -21.07
C HIS A 13 -27.90 19.72 -22.47
N ARG A 14 -27.43 20.64 -23.31
CA ARG A 14 -26.83 20.30 -24.62
C ARG A 14 -25.54 19.51 -24.44
N GLU A 15 -24.64 19.96 -23.56
CA GLU A 15 -23.39 19.26 -23.24
C GLU A 15 -23.67 17.83 -22.75
N LEU A 16 -24.64 17.67 -21.83
CA LEU A 16 -25.03 16.36 -21.33
C LEU A 16 -25.51 15.45 -22.47
N ARG A 17 -26.35 15.97 -23.37
CA ARG A 17 -26.85 15.19 -24.52
C ARG A 17 -25.73 14.78 -25.47
N ASP A 18 -24.72 15.61 -25.64
CA ASP A 18 -23.55 15.30 -26.45
C ASP A 18 -22.71 14.19 -25.81
N LEU A 19 -22.48 14.24 -24.49
CA LEU A 19 -21.82 13.16 -23.75
C LEU A 19 -22.61 11.84 -23.81
N VAL A 20 -23.95 11.90 -23.70
CA VAL A 20 -24.82 10.71 -23.83
C VAL A 20 -24.74 10.14 -25.25
N ARG A 21 -24.70 10.99 -26.28
CA ARG A 21 -24.53 10.55 -27.66
C ARG A 21 -23.18 9.84 -27.85
N LEU A 22 -22.11 10.42 -27.32
CA LEU A 22 -20.76 9.83 -27.35
C LEU A 22 -20.75 8.48 -26.63
N ALA A 23 -21.38 8.38 -25.46
CA ALA A 23 -21.49 7.14 -24.70
C ALA A 23 -22.29 6.05 -25.43
N ALA A 24 -23.36 6.43 -26.13
CA ALA A 24 -24.21 5.48 -26.84
C ALA A 24 -23.60 4.98 -28.15
N TRP A 25 -22.91 5.84 -28.89
CA TRP A 25 -22.49 5.53 -30.27
C TRP A 25 -20.99 5.36 -30.45
N GLU A 26 -20.16 6.10 -29.69
CA GLU A 26 -18.70 6.06 -29.85
C GLU A 26 -18.03 5.13 -28.83
N MET A 27 -18.42 5.18 -27.56
CA MET A 27 -17.80 4.32 -26.52
C MET A 27 -17.87 2.82 -26.82
N PRO A 28 -18.96 2.26 -27.39
CA PRO A 28 -19.00 0.84 -27.74
C PRO A 28 -17.93 0.47 -28.77
N LEU A 29 -17.53 1.41 -29.65
CA LEU A 29 -16.48 1.18 -30.64
C LEU A 29 -15.10 0.98 -29.98
N LEU A 30 -14.86 1.50 -28.77
CA LEU A 30 -13.62 1.26 -28.03
C LEU A 30 -13.41 -0.22 -27.69
N SER A 31 -14.48 -1.01 -27.63
CA SER A 31 -14.37 -2.47 -27.43
C SER A 31 -13.58 -3.16 -28.55
N THR A 32 -13.62 -2.61 -29.77
CA THR A 32 -12.85 -3.13 -30.92
C THR A 32 -11.34 -2.93 -30.76
N LEU A 33 -10.94 -1.94 -29.96
CA LEU A 33 -9.53 -1.61 -29.67
C LEU A 33 -9.06 -2.23 -28.34
N GLN A 34 -9.92 -2.98 -27.66
CA GLN A 34 -9.60 -3.59 -26.38
C GLN A 34 -8.49 -4.64 -26.54
N LYS A 35 -7.51 -4.60 -25.62
CA LYS A 35 -6.50 -5.64 -25.45
C LYS A 35 -6.71 -6.29 -24.08
N PRO A 36 -6.79 -7.62 -23.97
CA PRO A 36 -6.94 -8.28 -22.67
C PRO A 36 -5.68 -8.07 -21.82
N PHE A 37 -5.87 -7.91 -20.51
CA PHE A 37 -4.75 -7.79 -19.58
C PHE A 37 -4.04 -9.15 -19.43
N THR A 38 -2.76 -9.20 -19.76
CA THR A 38 -1.89 -10.34 -19.49
C THR A 38 -0.99 -10.00 -18.29
N PRO A 39 -0.99 -10.81 -17.21
CA PRO A 39 -0.14 -10.54 -16.07
C PRO A 39 1.34 -10.68 -16.47
N PRO A 40 2.22 -9.75 -16.07
CA PRO A 40 3.64 -9.82 -16.41
C PRO A 40 4.30 -10.99 -15.69
N GLN A 41 5.11 -11.76 -16.43
CA GLN A 41 5.98 -12.77 -15.83
C GLN A 41 7.13 -12.08 -15.11
N ARG A 42 7.12 -12.12 -13.77
CA ARG A 42 8.09 -11.42 -12.92
C ARG A 42 9.54 -11.83 -13.16
N ALA A 43 9.77 -13.09 -13.53
CA ALA A 43 11.11 -13.60 -13.85
C ALA A 43 11.70 -12.93 -15.11
N GLN A 44 10.86 -12.61 -16.11
CA GLN A 44 11.29 -11.95 -17.35
C GLN A 44 11.26 -10.42 -17.24
N THR A 45 10.29 -9.89 -16.50
CA THR A 45 10.04 -8.45 -16.35
C THR A 45 9.97 -8.05 -14.88
N PRO A 46 11.11 -8.08 -14.16
CA PRO A 46 11.13 -7.81 -12.72
C PRO A 46 10.95 -6.32 -12.37
N LEU A 47 11.15 -5.43 -13.34
CA LEU A 47 11.12 -3.98 -13.14
C LEU A 47 9.71 -3.41 -13.38
N ARG A 48 9.20 -2.68 -12.39
CA ARG A 48 7.96 -1.91 -12.49
C ARG A 48 8.28 -0.42 -12.62
N TRP A 49 7.95 0.16 -13.77
CA TRP A 49 8.12 1.58 -14.04
C TRP A 49 6.84 2.37 -13.77
N ARG A 50 6.98 3.56 -13.20
CA ARG A 50 5.89 4.52 -13.00
C ARG A 50 6.24 5.84 -13.66
N TYR A 51 5.31 6.32 -14.49
CA TYR A 51 5.35 7.61 -15.18
C TYR A 51 4.22 8.48 -14.66
N THR A 52 4.39 9.80 -14.72
CA THR A 52 3.37 10.77 -14.31
C THR A 52 3.01 11.64 -15.52
N THR A 53 1.73 11.84 -15.78
CA THR A 53 1.21 12.69 -16.88
C THR A 53 0.14 13.63 -16.34
N TYR A 54 0.11 14.87 -16.84
CA TYR A 54 -0.83 15.92 -16.43
C TYR A 54 -1.83 16.28 -17.55
N MET A 55 -2.09 15.33 -18.47
CA MET A 55 -3.17 15.39 -19.47
C MET A 55 -3.32 16.72 -20.23
N GLY A 56 -2.21 17.27 -20.72
CA GLY A 56 -2.18 18.50 -21.52
C GLY A 56 -1.47 19.67 -20.84
N GLU A 57 -1.27 19.61 -19.53
CA GLU A 57 -0.50 20.60 -18.79
C GLU A 57 1.00 20.26 -18.78
N GLN A 58 1.84 21.30 -18.86
CA GLN A 58 3.28 21.16 -18.62
C GLN A 58 3.55 21.33 -17.13
N HIS A 59 4.02 20.26 -16.48
CA HIS A 59 4.32 20.28 -15.05
C HIS A 59 5.75 19.76 -14.81
N PRO A 60 6.56 20.42 -13.96
CA PRO A 60 7.97 20.03 -13.74
C PRO A 60 8.12 18.59 -13.23
N ALA A 61 7.18 18.10 -12.42
CA ALA A 61 7.21 16.70 -11.94
C ALA A 61 6.90 15.65 -13.03
N GLN A 62 6.52 16.06 -14.25
CA GLN A 62 6.28 15.14 -15.36
C GLN A 62 7.56 14.41 -15.76
N ALA A 63 8.74 15.05 -15.68
CA ALA A 63 10.00 14.41 -16.08
C ALA A 63 10.38 13.21 -15.20
N LYS A 64 9.92 13.18 -13.94
CA LYS A 64 10.28 12.16 -12.95
C LYS A 64 9.80 10.77 -13.35
N VAL A 65 10.73 9.81 -13.29
CA VAL A 65 10.44 8.38 -13.45
C VAL A 65 10.78 7.64 -12.16
N VAL A 66 9.93 6.71 -11.76
CA VAL A 66 10.17 5.83 -10.61
C VAL A 66 10.25 4.39 -11.08
N VAL A 67 11.21 3.64 -10.55
CA VAL A 67 11.34 2.20 -10.76
C VAL A 67 11.28 1.48 -9.43
N GLU A 68 10.52 0.39 -9.42
CA GLU A 68 10.36 -0.52 -8.29
C GLU A 68 10.67 -1.93 -8.74
N PHE A 69 11.45 -2.67 -7.95
CA PHE A 69 11.70 -4.09 -8.22
C PHE A 69 11.96 -4.85 -6.92
N ARG A 70 11.80 -6.17 -6.96
CA ARG A 70 12.13 -7.06 -5.85
C ARG A 70 13.46 -7.75 -6.15
N PRO A 71 14.45 -7.68 -5.26
CA PRO A 71 15.70 -8.44 -5.41
C PRO A 71 15.48 -9.96 -5.51
N LYS A 72 14.36 -10.46 -4.99
CA LYS A 72 13.95 -11.86 -5.13
C LYS A 72 13.53 -12.22 -6.56
N ASP A 73 12.99 -11.28 -7.31
CA ASP A 73 12.51 -11.48 -8.69
C ASP A 73 13.69 -11.48 -9.70
N LEU A 74 14.88 -11.06 -9.28
CA LEU A 74 16.13 -11.17 -10.06
C LEU A 74 16.69 -12.59 -9.95
N VAL A 75 16.40 -13.43 -10.94
CA VAL A 75 16.77 -14.87 -10.94
C VAL A 75 18.28 -15.08 -11.10
N GLU A 76 18.98 -14.16 -11.73
CA GLU A 76 20.42 -14.23 -12.03
C GLU A 76 21.32 -14.12 -10.79
N LEU A 77 20.78 -13.70 -9.64
CA LEU A 77 21.56 -13.43 -8.44
C LEU A 77 21.49 -14.59 -7.44
N ASN A 78 22.65 -14.98 -6.90
CA ASN A 78 22.74 -15.88 -5.74
C ASN A 78 22.33 -15.17 -4.44
N GLU A 79 22.00 -15.90 -3.38
CA GLU A 79 21.58 -15.31 -2.09
C GLU A 79 22.61 -14.31 -1.53
N LYS A 80 23.90 -14.66 -1.56
CA LYS A 80 25.00 -13.77 -1.16
C LYS A 80 25.08 -12.50 -2.00
N GLN A 81 24.92 -12.62 -3.32
CA GLN A 81 24.92 -11.48 -4.24
C GLN A 81 23.68 -10.60 -4.03
N ARG A 82 22.53 -11.19 -3.70
CA ARG A 82 21.31 -10.44 -3.34
C ARG A 82 21.51 -9.66 -2.04
N GLU A 83 22.15 -10.25 -1.03
CA GLU A 83 22.47 -9.55 0.21
C GLU A 83 23.44 -8.38 -0.02
N LYS A 84 24.46 -8.59 -0.87
CA LYS A 84 25.34 -7.51 -1.34
C LYS A 84 24.57 -6.39 -2.03
N LEU A 85 23.68 -6.73 -2.96
CA LEU A 85 22.81 -5.76 -3.65
C LEU A 85 21.97 -4.94 -2.65
N LEU A 86 21.39 -5.59 -1.63
CA LEU A 86 20.60 -4.90 -0.60
C LEU A 86 21.44 -3.88 0.17
N LYS A 87 22.69 -4.22 0.49
CA LYS A 87 23.63 -3.32 1.16
C LYS A 87 24.01 -2.12 0.28
N LEU A 88 24.30 -2.34 -1.01
CA LEU A 88 24.60 -1.28 -1.98
C LEU A 88 23.44 -0.31 -2.20
N VAL A 89 22.21 -0.83 -2.25
CA VAL A 89 21.00 -0.04 -2.46
C VAL A 89 20.71 0.90 -1.27
N GLY A 90 21.06 0.46 -0.05
CA GLY A 90 20.94 1.23 1.18
C GLY A 90 19.50 1.62 1.52
N SER A 91 19.25 2.90 1.75
CA SER A 91 17.95 3.43 2.21
C SER A 91 16.80 3.29 1.22
N ARG A 92 17.11 2.93 -0.05
CA ARG A 92 16.13 2.70 -1.11
C ARG A 92 15.43 1.34 -1.00
N TRP A 93 15.96 0.43 -0.17
CA TRP A 93 15.37 -0.86 0.13
C TRP A 93 14.34 -0.74 1.26
N ASP A 94 13.14 -1.27 1.06
CA ASP A 94 12.14 -1.44 2.13
C ASP A 94 12.12 -2.90 2.61
N PRO A 95 12.68 -3.22 3.79
CA PRO A 95 12.70 -4.57 4.35
C PRO A 95 11.31 -5.10 4.73
N LEU A 96 10.29 -4.23 4.91
CA LEU A 96 8.93 -4.66 5.24
C LEU A 96 8.18 -5.17 4.02
N ARG A 97 8.35 -4.47 2.89
CA ARG A 97 7.66 -4.82 1.62
C ARG A 97 8.48 -5.73 0.73
N GLY A 98 9.79 -5.82 0.99
CA GLY A 98 10.70 -6.56 0.15
C GLY A 98 10.90 -5.91 -1.23
N VAL A 99 10.84 -4.57 -1.32
CA VAL A 99 10.92 -3.82 -2.59
C VAL A 99 12.02 -2.76 -2.53
N VAL A 100 12.82 -2.67 -3.59
CA VAL A 100 13.71 -1.54 -3.84
C VAL A 100 12.95 -0.50 -4.65
N ARG A 101 12.95 0.75 -4.20
CA ARG A 101 12.34 1.87 -4.92
C ARG A 101 13.34 2.99 -5.14
N MET A 102 13.52 3.39 -6.39
CA MET A 102 14.40 4.49 -6.77
C MET A 102 13.74 5.35 -7.85
N SER A 103 14.13 6.61 -7.93
CA SER A 103 13.57 7.57 -8.88
C SER A 103 14.63 8.49 -9.42
N SER A 104 14.43 8.97 -10.65
CA SER A 104 15.27 10.00 -11.26
C SER A 104 14.39 11.10 -11.85
N GLU A 105 14.79 12.33 -11.59
CA GLU A 105 14.24 13.57 -12.16
C GLU A 105 15.38 14.52 -12.57
N GLY A 106 16.60 13.99 -12.74
CA GLY A 106 17.79 14.79 -13.03
C GLY A 106 17.91 15.24 -14.49
N PHE A 107 17.17 14.60 -15.40
CA PHE A 107 17.13 14.96 -16.82
C PHE A 107 15.79 15.57 -17.21
N GLU A 108 15.79 16.32 -18.31
CA GLU A 108 14.61 17.02 -18.82
C GLU A 108 13.52 16.06 -19.31
N THR A 109 13.92 14.95 -19.95
CA THR A 109 12.96 14.01 -20.55
C THR A 109 12.77 12.75 -19.69
N GLN A 110 11.53 12.24 -19.65
CA GLN A 110 11.22 10.96 -19.01
C GLN A 110 12.05 9.81 -19.60
N ALA A 111 12.32 9.83 -20.91
CA ALA A 111 13.11 8.80 -21.59
C ALA A 111 14.56 8.75 -21.06
N GLN A 112 15.19 9.91 -20.87
CA GLN A 112 16.53 10.00 -20.29
C GLN A 112 16.54 9.54 -18.83
N ASN A 113 15.58 10.00 -18.01
CA ASN A 113 15.47 9.57 -16.62
C ASN A 113 15.26 8.04 -16.50
N LYS A 114 14.44 7.45 -17.37
CA LYS A 114 14.26 6.00 -17.45
C LYS A 114 15.55 5.27 -17.82
N ARG A 115 16.25 5.75 -18.86
CA ARG A 115 17.51 5.15 -19.34
C ARG A 115 18.57 5.17 -18.25
N TYR A 116 18.77 6.32 -17.61
CA TYR A 116 19.67 6.47 -16.49
C TYR A 116 19.38 5.48 -15.35
N LEU A 117 18.11 5.34 -14.96
CA LEU A 117 17.73 4.35 -13.95
C LEU A 117 18.01 2.91 -14.40
N GLY A 118 17.84 2.61 -15.68
CA GLY A 118 18.22 1.31 -16.25
C GLY A 118 19.71 1.03 -16.13
N ASP A 119 20.56 2.02 -16.48
CA ASP A 119 22.01 1.93 -16.39
C ASP A 119 22.49 1.81 -14.92
N VAL A 120 21.84 2.53 -14.00
CA VAL A 120 22.09 2.42 -12.55
C VAL A 120 21.73 1.03 -12.03
N ILE A 121 20.60 0.45 -12.44
CA ILE A 121 20.24 -0.91 -12.04
C ILE A 121 21.23 -1.93 -12.61
N ALA A 122 21.63 -1.77 -13.88
CA ALA A 122 22.62 -2.65 -14.51
C ALA A 122 23.98 -2.60 -13.78
N SER A 123 24.45 -1.40 -13.41
CA SER A 123 25.68 -1.25 -12.62
C SER A 123 25.56 -1.82 -11.21
N LEU A 124 24.41 -1.66 -10.54
CA LEU A 124 24.16 -2.30 -9.24
C LEU A 124 24.19 -3.82 -9.32
N ILE A 125 23.63 -4.40 -10.38
CA ILE A 125 23.66 -5.85 -10.62
C ILE A 125 25.10 -6.31 -10.91
N ALA A 126 25.83 -5.59 -11.76
CA ALA A 126 27.22 -5.89 -12.10
C ALA A 126 28.13 -5.84 -10.85
N GLU A 127 27.99 -4.82 -10.02
CA GLU A 127 28.74 -4.70 -8.77
C GLU A 127 28.38 -5.82 -7.79
N ALA A 128 27.11 -6.24 -7.75
CA ALA A 128 26.66 -7.35 -6.91
C ALA A 128 27.18 -8.72 -7.39
N THR A 129 27.44 -8.89 -8.69
CA THR A 129 27.93 -10.15 -9.28
C THR A 129 29.45 -10.21 -9.43
N ASP A 130 30.16 -9.09 -9.33
CA ASP A 130 31.62 -9.04 -9.49
C ASP A 130 32.32 -9.95 -8.46
N PRO A 131 33.07 -10.99 -8.92
CA PRO A 131 33.78 -11.91 -8.04
C PRO A 131 35.04 -11.31 -7.40
N ASN A 132 35.59 -10.22 -7.95
CA ASN A 132 36.79 -9.58 -7.42
C ASN A 132 36.47 -8.50 -6.37
N ALA A 133 35.24 -8.01 -6.37
CA ALA A 133 34.78 -7.01 -5.44
C ALA A 133 34.40 -7.65 -4.08
N ASP A 134 34.46 -6.84 -3.02
CA ASP A 134 34.11 -7.25 -1.66
C ASP A 134 32.67 -7.80 -1.59
N SER A 135 32.47 -8.90 -0.85
CA SER A 135 31.16 -9.55 -0.67
C SER A 135 30.31 -8.88 0.42
N PHE A 136 30.94 -8.05 1.27
CA PHE A 136 30.31 -7.39 2.42
C PHE A 136 29.61 -8.35 3.39
N GLU A 137 30.06 -9.61 3.51
CA GLU A 137 29.47 -10.60 4.41
C GLU A 137 29.62 -10.23 5.89
N ASP A 138 30.69 -9.51 6.23
CA ASP A 138 30.99 -8.97 7.55
C ASP A 138 30.08 -7.80 7.97
N ILE A 139 29.51 -7.08 7.01
CA ILE A 139 28.62 -5.94 7.26
C ILE A 139 27.16 -6.43 7.40
N PRO A 140 26.50 -6.23 8.55
CA PRO A 140 25.08 -6.54 8.71
C PRO A 140 24.22 -5.58 7.89
N LEU A 141 23.07 -6.08 7.41
CA LEU A 141 22.11 -5.24 6.67
C LEU A 141 21.54 -4.13 7.57
N ASP A 142 21.81 -2.87 7.23
CA ASP A 142 21.23 -1.74 7.92
C ASP A 142 19.75 -1.55 7.55
N THR A 143 18.89 -1.50 8.56
CA THR A 143 17.44 -1.29 8.43
C THR A 143 16.93 -0.09 9.23
N ARG A 144 17.84 0.73 9.78
CA ARG A 144 17.51 1.87 10.65
C ARG A 144 16.70 2.95 9.95
N HIS A 145 16.79 3.06 8.63
CA HIS A 145 16.00 4.02 7.83
C HIS A 145 14.50 3.68 7.79
N VAL A 146 14.11 2.43 8.08
CA VAL A 146 12.71 2.00 8.06
C VAL A 146 12.13 1.92 9.47
N LYS A 147 11.21 2.84 9.77
CA LYS A 147 10.46 2.83 11.03
C LYS A 147 9.29 1.85 10.96
N ARG A 148 9.35 0.78 11.76
CA ARG A 148 8.24 -0.18 11.88
C ARG A 148 7.10 0.45 12.68
N LYS A 149 5.89 0.43 12.10
CA LYS A 149 4.67 0.79 12.82
C LYS A 149 4.08 -0.49 13.42
N PRO A 150 3.93 -0.60 14.75
CA PRO A 150 3.28 -1.75 15.35
C PRO A 150 1.81 -1.81 14.88
N GLN A 151 1.35 -3.00 14.54
CA GLN A 151 -0.05 -3.26 14.24
C GLN A 151 -0.64 -4.01 15.43
N TYR A 152 -1.74 -3.51 15.98
CA TYR A 152 -2.44 -4.13 17.08
C TYR A 152 -3.68 -4.84 16.53
N PRO A 153 -3.66 -6.17 16.36
CA PRO A 153 -4.84 -6.91 15.92
C PRO A 153 -5.88 -6.98 17.05
N PHE A 154 -7.14 -7.19 16.68
CA PHE A 154 -8.19 -7.48 17.64
C PHE A 154 -7.83 -8.77 18.42
N PRO A 155 -7.90 -8.78 19.76
CA PRO A 155 -7.55 -9.97 20.53
C PRO A 155 -8.46 -11.16 20.17
N PRO A 156 -7.91 -12.31 19.75
CA PRO A 156 -8.72 -13.42 19.29
C PRO A 156 -9.61 -14.01 20.39
N HIS A 157 -9.20 -13.92 21.65
CA HIS A 157 -9.99 -14.39 22.80
C HIS A 157 -11.20 -13.49 23.13
N TRP A 158 -11.29 -12.28 22.56
CA TRP A 158 -12.48 -11.43 22.65
C TRP A 158 -13.53 -11.76 21.59
N LEU A 159 -13.20 -12.61 20.61
CA LEU A 159 -14.17 -13.05 19.63
C LEU A 159 -15.31 -13.79 20.36
N LEU A 160 -16.53 -13.35 20.09
CA LEU A 160 -17.74 -13.87 20.72
C LEU A 160 -18.17 -15.20 20.08
N THR A 161 -17.30 -16.21 20.18
CA THR A 161 -17.55 -17.59 19.75
C THR A 161 -18.65 -18.22 20.61
N GLU A 162 -19.28 -19.29 20.13
CA GLU A 162 -20.31 -19.99 20.90
C GLU A 162 -19.78 -20.51 22.25
N ALA A 163 -18.53 -21.00 22.27
CA ALA A 163 -17.86 -21.40 23.51
C ALA A 163 -17.70 -20.21 24.47
N ARG A 164 -17.25 -19.06 23.97
CA ARG A 164 -17.10 -17.84 24.77
C ARG A 164 -18.44 -17.31 25.27
N LYS A 165 -19.52 -17.42 24.49
CA LYS A 165 -20.88 -17.06 24.95
C LYS A 165 -21.31 -17.91 26.15
N LYS A 166 -21.15 -19.23 26.07
CA LYS A 166 -21.46 -20.15 27.17
C LYS A 166 -20.63 -19.87 28.42
N GLU A 167 -19.34 -19.60 28.25
CA GLU A 167 -18.45 -19.20 29.34
C GLU A 167 -18.92 -17.89 30.01
N LEU A 168 -19.24 -16.87 29.22
CA LEU A 168 -19.76 -15.59 29.73
C LEU A 168 -21.12 -15.74 30.42
N GLU A 169 -22.00 -16.61 29.93
CA GLU A 169 -23.25 -16.94 30.59
C GLU A 169 -23.02 -17.62 31.94
N GLY A 170 -22.05 -18.53 32.03
CA GLY A 170 -21.63 -19.16 33.28
C GLY A 170 -21.14 -18.12 34.29
N LEU A 171 -20.18 -17.27 33.88
CA LEU A 171 -19.63 -16.22 34.72
C LEU A 171 -20.71 -15.24 35.22
N ARG A 172 -21.65 -14.84 34.36
CA ARG A 172 -22.77 -13.97 34.76
C ARG A 172 -23.68 -14.62 35.79
N ARG A 173 -23.94 -15.93 35.66
CA ARG A 173 -24.76 -16.68 36.63
C ARG A 173 -24.08 -16.78 37.99
N GLU A 174 -22.78 -17.08 38.01
CA GLU A 174 -21.98 -17.15 39.23
C GLU A 174 -21.97 -15.80 39.95
N GLN A 175 -21.71 -14.71 39.22
CA GLN A 175 -21.74 -13.35 39.77
C GLN A 175 -23.10 -12.99 40.39
N LEU A 176 -24.20 -13.33 39.71
CA LEU A 176 -25.55 -13.06 40.22
C LEU A 176 -25.84 -13.82 41.53
N LEU A 177 -25.39 -15.07 41.64
CA LEU A 177 -25.54 -15.86 42.87
C LEU A 177 -24.71 -15.28 44.03
N GLU A 178 -23.47 -14.87 43.75
CA GLU A 178 -22.63 -14.22 44.76
C GLU A 178 -23.23 -12.90 45.25
N GLU A 179 -23.76 -12.09 44.35
CA GLU A 179 -24.47 -10.84 44.69
C GLU A 179 -25.73 -11.12 45.51
N GLY A 180 -26.57 -12.08 45.10
CA GLY A 180 -27.75 -12.50 45.87
C GLY A 180 -27.39 -12.95 47.29
N GLY A 181 -26.33 -13.74 47.44
CA GLY A 181 -25.84 -14.18 48.76
C GLY A 181 -25.29 -13.04 49.63
N LYS A 182 -24.73 -11.98 49.04
CA LYS A 182 -24.33 -10.76 49.77
C LYS A 182 -25.54 -9.96 50.23
N VAL A 183 -26.59 -9.89 49.42
CA VAL A 183 -27.87 -9.24 49.78
C VAL A 183 -28.53 -9.97 50.95
N GLU A 184 -28.66 -11.30 50.88
CA GLU A 184 -29.26 -12.09 51.97
C GLU A 184 -28.52 -11.96 53.30
N LYS A 185 -27.18 -11.80 53.25
CA LYS A 185 -26.34 -11.63 54.44
C LYS A 185 -26.23 -10.17 54.90
N ASN A 186 -26.94 -9.22 54.28
CA ASN A 186 -26.81 -7.78 54.51
C ASN A 186 -25.35 -7.26 54.42
N LEU A 187 -24.54 -7.88 53.57
CA LEU A 187 -23.13 -7.50 53.34
C LEU A 187 -22.97 -6.57 52.13
N LEU A 188 -24.08 -6.19 51.48
CA LEU A 188 -24.08 -5.27 50.35
C LEU A 188 -23.87 -3.85 50.88
N VAL A 189 -22.68 -3.29 50.69
CA VAL A 189 -22.35 -1.93 51.12
C VAL A 189 -22.87 -0.93 50.09
N SER A 190 -23.78 -0.05 50.51
CA SER A 190 -24.18 1.13 49.73
C SER A 190 -23.54 2.37 50.32
N GLY A 191 -22.71 3.07 49.53
CA GLY A 191 -22.05 4.30 49.96
C GLY A 191 -23.03 5.45 50.23
N GLU A 192 -24.16 5.51 49.51
CA GLU A 192 -25.20 6.53 49.73
C GLU A 192 -25.95 6.28 51.04
N ALA A 193 -26.36 5.03 51.31
CA ALA A 193 -27.05 4.67 52.54
C ALA A 193 -26.16 4.84 53.79
N ALA A 194 -24.85 4.65 53.65
CA ALA A 194 -23.89 4.84 54.75
C ALA A 194 -23.58 6.31 55.07
N ILE A 195 -24.02 7.27 54.23
CA ILE A 195 -23.88 8.72 54.47
C ILE A 195 -25.14 9.31 55.13
N GLU A 196 -26.31 8.69 54.91
CA GLU A 196 -27.59 9.13 55.48
C GLU A 196 -27.87 8.59 56.89
N GLU A 197 -27.14 7.57 57.35
CA GLU A 197 -27.08 7.11 58.75
C GLU A 197 -26.13 7.96 59.62
#